data_AF-A0A8S3B1R8-F1
#
_entry.id   AF-A0A8S3B1R8-F1
#
_cell.length_a   1.000
_cell.length_b   1.000
_cell.length_c   1.000
_cell.angle_alpha   90.00
_cell.angle_beta   90.00
_cell.angle_gamma   90.00
#
_symmetry.space_group_name_H-M   'P 1'
#
loop_
_entity.id
_entity.type
_entity.pdbx_description
1 polymer ?
#
loop_
_entity_poly.entity_id
_entity_poly.type
_entity_poly.pdbx_seq_one_letter_code
_entity_poly.pdbx_strand_id
1 'polypeptide(L)'
;MLPSYFIPLFLLVTIHLNVYAFKSYSQYQLWRLDVTNNEQVAKLLDFSRVAYQQNINFWSEEFRVNNPIDVSIAPESIESFASFLLSDDIKIKYHVIMKDIGSIIERQNLIHKLIPSYENFDDFAYDKYHPIEEIYAWIDTMVQTYPSLATSFVVGTSYEKRQMKGLKISSNKTAVTVAGIPVNTKKAVWWDGGIHAREWISPATNIYIAHSLLSSYGTDPTITHLVDQFDYYILPVFNVDGYAYTWKTDRLWRKTRSKTSQPGCFGADPNRNWNYHWCEGGASPDPCDDTYCGSKPFSEVETAQVSNFLRAHNDTVVHYINFHSYSQLWMSPWGYTTKKPEQFKLQDDGSAKAVKALGAVFGTNYVHGNIG
;
A
#
# COMPACT_ATOMS: atom_id res chain seq x y z
N MET A 1 15.91 64.83 -35.61
CA MET A 1 15.01 63.66 -35.74
C MET A 1 15.89 62.43 -35.82
N LEU A 2 15.96 61.64 -34.75
CA LEU A 2 16.63 60.33 -34.73
C LEU A 2 15.55 59.25 -34.84
N PRO A 3 15.71 58.20 -35.66
CA PRO A 3 14.67 57.19 -35.82
C PRO A 3 14.74 56.19 -34.66
N SER A 4 13.62 55.99 -33.97
CA SER A 4 13.45 54.96 -32.96
C SER A 4 13.31 53.59 -33.64
N TYR A 5 14.26 52.70 -33.41
CA TYR A 5 14.15 51.29 -33.82
C TYR A 5 13.33 50.51 -32.80
N PHE A 6 12.18 49.99 -33.23
CA PHE A 6 11.38 49.01 -32.49
C PHE A 6 12.02 47.63 -32.66
N ILE A 7 12.51 47.05 -31.56
CA ILE A 7 12.95 45.64 -31.52
C ILE A 7 11.80 44.83 -30.90
N PRO A 8 11.18 43.87 -31.61
CA PRO A 8 10.14 43.03 -31.03
C PRO A 8 10.78 42.02 -30.06
N LEU A 9 10.40 42.11 -28.79
CA LEU A 9 10.81 41.16 -27.76
C LEU A 9 10.02 39.86 -27.93
N PHE A 10 10.63 38.84 -28.53
CA PHE A 10 10.07 37.49 -28.54
C PHE A 10 10.19 36.89 -27.14
N LEU A 11 9.05 36.75 -26.45
CA LEU A 11 8.96 35.97 -25.21
C LEU A 11 9.12 34.48 -25.57
N LEU A 12 10.31 33.94 -25.37
CA LEU A 12 10.57 32.50 -25.35
C LEU A 12 9.95 31.92 -24.08
N VAL A 13 8.70 31.44 -24.18
CA VAL A 13 8.10 30.59 -23.15
C VAL A 13 8.83 29.24 -23.21
N THR A 14 9.82 29.06 -22.33
CA THR A 14 10.47 27.77 -22.12
C THR A 14 9.51 26.88 -21.33
N ILE A 15 8.75 26.04 -22.03
CA ILE A 15 8.00 24.94 -21.40
C ILE A 15 9.02 23.95 -20.85
N HIS A 16 9.32 24.03 -19.54
CA HIS A 16 10.07 23.00 -18.84
C HIS A 16 9.15 21.81 -18.61
N LEU A 17 9.06 20.92 -19.60
CA LEU A 17 8.57 19.56 -19.37
C LEU A 17 9.61 18.87 -18.48
N ASN A 18 9.41 18.90 -17.17
CA ASN A 18 10.12 18.03 -16.24
C ASN A 18 9.64 16.59 -16.47
N VAL A 19 10.14 15.97 -17.54
CA VAL A 19 10.07 14.52 -17.71
C VAL A 19 11.10 13.95 -16.73
N TYR A 20 10.70 13.69 -15.50
CA TYR A 20 11.53 12.89 -14.61
C TYR A 20 11.71 11.52 -15.27
N ALA A 21 12.95 11.17 -15.60
CA ALA A 21 13.26 9.84 -16.11
C ALA A 21 12.82 8.80 -15.06
N PHE A 22 12.13 7.76 -15.52
CA PHE A 22 11.77 6.63 -14.67
C PHE A 22 13.05 6.05 -14.05
N LYS A 23 13.07 5.89 -12.73
CA LYS A 23 14.22 5.37 -12.00
C LYS A 23 14.50 3.94 -12.45
N SER A 24 15.69 3.74 -13.01
CA SER A 24 16.14 2.40 -13.38
C SER A 24 16.61 1.64 -12.14
N TYR A 25 16.20 0.39 -12.06
CA TYR A 25 16.67 -0.59 -11.08
C TYR A 25 17.59 -1.63 -11.74
N SER A 26 18.14 -1.31 -12.91
CA SER A 26 19.05 -2.19 -13.63
C SER A 26 20.21 -2.58 -12.72
N GLN A 27 20.44 -3.90 -12.61
CA GLN A 27 21.50 -4.51 -11.81
C GLN A 27 21.39 -4.29 -10.29
N TYR A 28 20.31 -3.67 -9.79
CA TYR A 28 20.03 -3.70 -8.37
C TYR A 28 19.80 -5.15 -7.95
N GLN A 29 20.43 -5.54 -6.83
CA GLN A 29 20.30 -6.89 -6.29
C GLN A 29 19.39 -6.89 -5.08
N LEU A 30 18.62 -7.97 -4.89
CA LEU A 30 17.89 -8.23 -3.65
C LEU A 30 18.65 -9.32 -2.89
N TRP A 31 19.09 -8.99 -1.68
CA TRP A 31 19.80 -9.90 -0.79
C TRP A 31 18.91 -10.26 0.38
N ARG A 32 19.03 -11.50 0.86
CA ARG A 32 18.43 -11.96 2.11
C ARG A 32 19.52 -12.23 3.13
N LEU A 33 19.36 -11.63 4.31
CA LEU A 33 20.31 -11.66 5.40
C LEU A 33 19.87 -12.66 6.46
N ASP A 34 20.83 -13.44 6.96
CA ASP A 34 20.61 -14.42 8.03
C ASP A 34 21.03 -13.81 9.38
N VAL A 35 20.07 -13.24 10.10
CA VAL A 35 20.30 -12.59 11.40
C VAL A 35 20.10 -13.59 12.53
N THR A 36 21.13 -13.77 13.35
CA THR A 36 21.22 -14.87 14.33
C THR A 36 21.28 -14.44 15.79
N ASN A 37 21.47 -13.14 16.05
CA ASN A 37 21.53 -12.61 17.41
C ASN A 37 21.10 -11.13 17.48
N ASN A 38 20.84 -10.64 18.69
CA ASN A 38 20.33 -9.29 18.93
C ASN A 38 21.36 -8.18 18.63
N GLU A 39 22.66 -8.48 18.70
CA GLU A 39 23.70 -7.51 18.37
C GLU A 39 23.70 -7.19 16.86
N GLN A 40 23.55 -8.22 16.02
CA GLN A 40 23.36 -8.08 14.57
C GLN A 40 22.11 -7.26 14.26
N VAL A 41 20.99 -7.53 14.95
CA VAL A 41 19.75 -6.74 14.83
C VAL A 41 20.01 -5.28 15.12
N ALA A 42 20.63 -4.95 16.26
CA ALA A 42 20.92 -3.57 16.65
C ALA A 42 21.80 -2.84 15.62
N LYS A 43 22.88 -3.48 15.18
CA LYS A 43 23.79 -2.90 14.17
C LYS A 43 23.11 -2.68 12.82
N LEU A 44 22.25 -3.60 12.39
CA LEU A 44 21.47 -3.43 11.17
C LEU A 44 20.43 -2.31 11.28
N LEU A 45 19.78 -2.16 12.44
CA LEU A 45 18.85 -1.06 12.71
C LEU A 45 19.56 0.30 12.69
N ASP A 46 20.78 0.37 13.22
CA ASP A 46 21.57 1.59 13.15
C ASP A 46 22.00 1.91 11.71
N PHE A 47 22.42 0.90 10.95
CA PHE A 47 22.73 1.06 9.53
C PHE A 47 21.51 1.48 8.70
N SER A 48 20.33 0.91 8.96
CA SER A 48 19.13 1.16 8.16
C SER A 48 18.70 2.62 8.17
N ARG A 49 18.97 3.35 9.26
CA ARG A 49 18.67 4.79 9.41
C ARG A 49 19.39 5.66 8.37
N VAL A 50 20.53 5.21 7.85
CA VAL A 50 21.35 5.95 6.88
C VAL A 50 21.51 5.21 5.55
N ALA A 51 20.94 4.02 5.42
CA ALA A 51 21.07 3.17 4.24
C ALA A 51 20.58 3.85 2.94
N TYR A 52 19.56 4.71 3.04
CA TYR A 52 19.04 5.47 1.90
C TYR A 52 20.09 6.36 1.23
N GLN A 53 21.11 6.82 1.97
CA GLN A 53 22.21 7.63 1.45
C GLN A 53 23.14 6.84 0.52
N GLN A 54 23.11 5.51 0.63
CA GLN A 54 23.87 4.56 -0.18
C GLN A 54 22.96 3.81 -1.16
N ASN A 55 21.75 4.29 -1.46
CA ASN A 55 20.77 3.59 -2.30
C ASN A 55 20.51 2.14 -1.86
N ILE A 56 20.58 1.88 -0.55
CA ILE A 56 20.23 0.60 0.08
C ILE A 56 18.85 0.75 0.71
N ASN A 57 17.92 -0.14 0.34
CA ASN A 57 16.53 -0.10 0.78
C ASN A 57 16.13 -1.43 1.40
N PHE A 58 15.72 -1.40 2.67
CA PHE A 58 15.22 -2.58 3.39
C PHE A 58 13.75 -2.84 3.01
N TRP A 59 13.48 -4.08 2.60
CA TRP A 59 12.16 -4.52 2.22
C TRP A 59 11.41 -5.11 3.41
N SER A 60 12.12 -5.77 4.33
CA SER A 60 11.57 -6.27 5.60
C SER A 60 11.39 -5.13 6.61
N GLU A 61 10.22 -5.07 7.26
CA GLU A 61 9.94 -4.10 8.34
C GLU A 61 10.41 -4.60 9.71
N GLU A 62 10.43 -5.92 9.94
CA GLU A 62 10.79 -6.52 11.22
C GLU A 62 12.23 -7.04 11.23
N PHE A 63 13.05 -6.42 12.07
CA PHE A 63 14.43 -6.85 12.32
C PHE A 63 14.42 -7.71 13.58
N ARG A 64 14.34 -9.03 13.41
CA ARG A 64 14.28 -10.00 14.51
C ARG A 64 15.23 -11.16 14.27
N VAL A 65 15.72 -11.76 15.36
CA VAL A 65 16.56 -12.96 15.30
C VAL A 65 15.79 -14.09 14.63
N ASN A 66 16.46 -14.81 13.71
CA ASN A 66 15.92 -15.91 12.90
C ASN A 66 14.78 -15.51 11.95
N ASN A 67 14.53 -14.21 11.74
CA ASN A 67 13.68 -13.73 10.67
C ASN A 67 14.55 -13.21 9.52
N PRO A 68 14.41 -13.74 8.28
CA PRO A 68 15.19 -13.25 7.16
C PRO A 68 14.89 -11.77 6.86
N ILE A 69 15.94 -10.99 6.65
CA ILE A 69 15.83 -9.57 6.29
C ILE A 69 16.20 -9.41 4.82
N ASP A 70 15.27 -8.89 4.04
CA ASP A 70 15.49 -8.64 2.62
C ASP A 70 15.87 -7.18 2.40
N VAL A 71 16.88 -6.95 1.56
CA VAL A 71 17.45 -5.63 1.29
C VAL A 71 17.84 -5.51 -0.18
N SER A 72 17.33 -4.48 -0.85
CA SER A 72 17.75 -4.15 -2.21
C SER A 72 18.93 -3.18 -2.20
N ILE A 73 19.93 -3.44 -3.02
CA ILE A 73 21.21 -2.74 -3.02
C ILE A 73 21.52 -2.30 -4.46
N ALA A 74 21.86 -1.02 -4.61
CA ALA A 74 22.33 -0.48 -5.89
C ALA A 74 23.72 -1.03 -6.26
N PRO A 75 24.03 -1.17 -7.56
CA PRO A 75 25.31 -1.72 -8.02
C PRO A 75 26.54 -1.07 -7.37
N GLU A 76 26.52 0.26 -7.23
CA GLU A 76 27.59 1.06 -6.65
C GLU A 76 27.81 0.83 -5.14
N SER A 77 26.86 0.19 -4.45
CA SER A 77 26.91 -0.04 -3.00
C SER A 77 27.02 -1.51 -2.60
N ILE A 78 27.13 -2.41 -3.57
CA ILE A 78 27.31 -3.85 -3.33
C ILE A 78 28.58 -4.13 -2.51
N GLU A 79 29.70 -3.52 -2.90
CA GLU A 79 31.01 -3.83 -2.32
C GLU A 79 31.14 -3.29 -0.89
N SER A 80 30.65 -2.05 -0.65
CA SER A 80 30.64 -1.44 0.68
C SER A 80 29.70 -2.18 1.63
N PHE A 81 28.50 -2.56 1.18
CA PHE A 81 27.55 -3.27 2.01
C PHE A 81 27.99 -4.71 2.31
N ALA A 82 28.58 -5.42 1.34
CA ALA A 82 29.20 -6.72 1.59
C ALA A 82 30.28 -6.63 2.66
N SER A 83 31.15 -5.63 2.57
CA SER A 83 32.24 -5.39 3.53
C SER A 83 31.69 -5.10 4.93
N PHE A 84 30.61 -4.32 5.02
CA PHE A 84 29.91 -4.09 6.29
C PHE A 84 29.40 -5.40 6.89
N LEU A 85 28.64 -6.21 6.13
CA LEU A 85 28.05 -7.46 6.63
C LEU A 85 29.10 -8.49 7.03
N LEU A 86 30.23 -8.57 6.31
CA LEU A 86 31.30 -9.55 6.55
C LEU A 86 32.37 -9.07 7.52
N SER A 87 32.26 -7.82 8.02
CA SER A 87 33.19 -7.28 9.01
C SER A 87 33.26 -8.14 10.27
N ASP A 88 34.41 -8.08 10.95
CA ASP A 88 34.61 -8.83 12.20
C ASP A 88 33.62 -8.45 13.31
N ASP A 89 33.04 -7.26 13.19
CA ASP A 89 32.09 -6.72 14.15
C ASP A 89 30.68 -7.29 14.00
N ILE A 90 30.21 -7.68 12.80
CA ILE A 90 28.78 -8.06 12.60
C ILE A 90 28.60 -9.48 12.07
N LYS A 91 29.47 -9.96 11.17
CA LYS A 91 29.48 -11.35 10.63
C LYS A 91 28.09 -11.88 10.20
N ILE A 92 27.36 -11.12 9.41
CA ILE A 92 26.06 -11.52 8.87
C ILE A 92 26.25 -12.25 7.55
N LYS A 93 25.71 -13.48 7.47
CA LYS A 93 25.64 -14.22 6.21
C LYS A 93 24.50 -13.67 5.36
N TYR A 94 24.68 -13.73 4.04
CA TYR A 94 23.66 -13.29 3.10
C TYR A 94 23.63 -14.18 1.86
N HIS A 95 22.52 -14.12 1.14
CA HIS A 95 22.36 -14.75 -0.16
C HIS A 95 21.64 -13.82 -1.14
N VAL A 96 22.10 -13.81 -2.39
CA VAL A 96 21.48 -13.03 -3.46
C VAL A 96 20.26 -13.78 -3.98
N ILE A 97 19.06 -13.29 -3.66
CA ILE A 97 17.79 -13.89 -4.10
C ILE A 97 17.29 -13.30 -5.43
N MET A 98 17.77 -12.12 -5.81
CA MET A 98 17.51 -11.53 -7.12
C MET A 98 18.73 -10.77 -7.62
N LYS A 99 19.18 -11.08 -8.84
CA LYS A 99 20.41 -10.48 -9.42
C LYS A 99 20.16 -9.17 -10.18
N ASP A 100 18.93 -8.96 -10.64
CA ASP A 100 18.55 -7.76 -11.39
C ASP A 100 17.05 -7.47 -11.20
N ILE A 101 16.76 -6.60 -10.23
CA ILE A 101 15.40 -6.11 -9.95
C ILE A 101 14.82 -5.39 -11.17
N GLY A 102 15.65 -4.65 -11.93
CA GLY A 102 15.25 -3.92 -13.13
C GLY A 102 14.59 -4.82 -14.16
N SER A 103 15.16 -5.98 -14.43
CA SER A 103 14.62 -6.95 -15.40
C SER A 103 13.19 -7.41 -15.06
N ILE A 104 12.85 -7.54 -13.78
CA ILE A 104 11.51 -7.95 -13.34
C ILE A 104 10.52 -6.80 -13.52
N ILE A 105 10.93 -5.57 -13.17
CA ILE A 105 10.12 -4.36 -13.36
C ILE A 105 9.84 -4.13 -14.86
N GLU A 106 10.85 -4.28 -15.72
CA GLU A 106 10.71 -4.16 -17.17
C GLU A 106 9.72 -5.20 -17.72
N ARG A 107 9.83 -6.46 -17.29
CA ARG A 107 8.88 -7.52 -17.68
C ARG A 107 7.45 -7.19 -17.22
N GLN A 108 7.27 -6.72 -15.99
CA GLN A 108 5.96 -6.30 -15.47
C GLN A 108 5.36 -5.17 -16.32
N ASN A 109 6.16 -4.15 -16.64
CA ASN A 109 5.73 -3.02 -17.47
C ASN A 109 5.41 -3.44 -18.90
N LEU A 110 6.14 -4.42 -19.44
CA LEU A 110 5.87 -4.97 -20.77
C LEU A 110 4.54 -5.73 -20.80
N ILE A 111 4.24 -6.54 -19.78
CA ILE A 111 2.95 -7.24 -19.65
C ILE A 111 1.79 -6.23 -19.69
N HIS A 112 1.89 -5.16 -18.91
CA HIS A 112 0.86 -4.11 -18.90
C HIS A 112 0.68 -3.45 -20.29
N LYS A 113 1.78 -3.19 -21.01
CA LYS A 113 1.73 -2.58 -22.36
C LYS A 113 1.16 -3.52 -23.43
N LEU A 114 1.46 -4.82 -23.35
CA LEU A 114 1.11 -5.78 -24.39
C LEU A 114 -0.30 -6.37 -24.23
N ILE A 115 -0.79 -6.47 -23.00
CA ILE A 115 -2.12 -6.99 -22.73
C ILE A 115 -3.07 -5.78 -22.64
N PRO A 116 -4.04 -5.62 -23.55
CA PRO A 116 -5.07 -4.58 -23.41
C PRO A 116 -5.85 -4.75 -22.11
N SER A 117 -6.36 -3.66 -21.52
CA SER A 117 -7.45 -3.75 -20.54
C SER A 117 -8.65 -3.09 -21.17
N TYR A 118 -9.79 -3.77 -21.17
CA TYR A 118 -11.04 -3.16 -21.59
C TYR A 118 -11.82 -2.69 -20.37
N GLU A 119 -12.51 -1.57 -20.52
CA GLU A 119 -13.33 -0.94 -19.47
C GLU A 119 -14.72 -1.60 -19.38
N ASN A 120 -14.80 -2.92 -19.50
CA ASN A 120 -16.04 -3.66 -19.30
C ASN A 120 -15.83 -4.79 -18.27
N PHE A 121 -16.91 -5.23 -17.62
CA PHE A 121 -16.85 -6.13 -16.48
C PHE A 121 -16.19 -7.48 -16.81
N ASP A 122 -16.58 -8.08 -17.93
CA ASP A 122 -16.16 -9.43 -18.33
C ASP A 122 -14.74 -9.45 -18.91
N ASP A 123 -14.26 -8.33 -19.48
CA ASP A 123 -12.96 -8.23 -20.16
C ASP A 123 -11.91 -7.44 -19.35
N PHE A 124 -12.18 -7.10 -18.09
CA PHE A 124 -11.16 -6.50 -17.22
C PHE A 124 -10.09 -7.55 -16.88
N ALA A 125 -8.83 -7.20 -17.14
CA ALA A 125 -7.71 -8.15 -17.01
C ALA A 125 -7.23 -8.29 -15.55
N TYR A 126 -7.95 -9.06 -14.73
CA TYR A 126 -7.62 -9.26 -13.31
C TYR A 126 -6.27 -9.97 -13.05
N ASP A 127 -5.62 -10.49 -14.08
CA ASP A 127 -4.32 -11.18 -14.03
C ASP A 127 -3.12 -10.26 -14.29
N LYS A 128 -3.34 -8.93 -14.34
CA LYS A 128 -2.27 -7.93 -14.41
C LYS A 128 -2.49 -6.76 -13.44
N TYR A 129 -1.49 -5.89 -13.35
CA TYR A 129 -1.57 -4.65 -12.56
C TYR A 129 -2.06 -3.48 -13.39
N HIS A 130 -2.76 -2.55 -12.74
CA HIS A 130 -3.45 -1.43 -13.38
C HIS A 130 -3.03 -0.08 -12.78
N PRO A 131 -2.77 0.96 -13.59
CA PRO A 131 -2.59 2.33 -13.10
C PRO A 131 -3.88 2.86 -12.47
N ILE A 132 -3.76 3.92 -11.68
CA ILE A 132 -4.89 4.44 -10.88
C ILE A 132 -6.08 4.85 -11.75
N GLU A 133 -5.82 5.35 -12.95
CA GLU A 133 -6.84 5.76 -13.91
C GLU A 133 -7.72 4.57 -14.37
N GLU A 134 -7.10 3.41 -14.63
CA GLU A 134 -7.82 2.17 -14.97
C GLU A 134 -8.61 1.61 -13.78
N ILE A 135 -8.09 1.75 -12.55
CA ILE A 135 -8.81 1.36 -11.33
C ILE A 135 -10.06 2.23 -11.13
N TYR A 136 -9.98 3.54 -11.39
CA TYR A 136 -11.17 4.40 -11.31
C TYR A 136 -12.22 4.06 -12.36
N ALA A 137 -11.80 3.82 -13.61
CA ALA A 137 -12.69 3.38 -14.68
C ALA A 137 -13.37 2.04 -14.33
N TRP A 138 -12.62 1.12 -13.72
CA TRP A 138 -13.18 -0.14 -13.22
C TRP A 138 -14.26 0.10 -12.15
N ILE A 139 -14.01 0.98 -11.15
CA ILE A 139 -15.02 1.34 -10.14
C ILE A 139 -16.29 1.87 -10.81
N ASP A 140 -16.17 2.78 -11.77
CA ASP A 140 -17.32 3.34 -12.49
C ASP A 140 -18.09 2.28 -13.29
N THR A 141 -17.37 1.35 -13.90
CA THR A 141 -17.95 0.20 -14.61
C THR A 141 -18.72 -0.71 -13.65
N MET A 142 -18.20 -0.98 -12.45
CA MET A 142 -18.89 -1.81 -11.45
C MET A 142 -20.20 -1.17 -11.00
N VAL A 143 -20.21 0.15 -10.79
CA VAL A 143 -21.43 0.90 -10.41
C VAL A 143 -22.47 0.84 -11.53
N GLN A 144 -22.06 0.96 -12.79
CA GLN A 144 -22.96 0.87 -13.93
C GLN A 144 -23.50 -0.55 -14.15
N THR A 145 -22.65 -1.56 -13.92
CA THR A 145 -23.00 -2.98 -14.14
C THR A 145 -23.89 -3.53 -13.02
N TYR A 146 -23.65 -3.11 -11.76
CA TYR A 146 -24.38 -3.58 -10.58
C TYR A 146 -25.07 -2.43 -9.81
N PRO A 147 -25.95 -1.63 -10.44
CA PRO A 147 -26.50 -0.41 -9.82
C PRO A 147 -27.38 -0.68 -8.59
N SER A 148 -27.82 -1.93 -8.39
CA SER A 148 -28.59 -2.34 -7.19
C SER A 148 -27.72 -2.78 -6.00
N LEU A 149 -26.41 -2.96 -6.21
CA LEU A 149 -25.46 -3.43 -5.19
C LEU A 149 -24.28 -2.48 -5.00
N ALA A 150 -23.83 -1.82 -6.05
CA ALA A 150 -22.59 -1.06 -6.09
C ALA A 150 -22.82 0.44 -6.15
N THR A 151 -22.15 1.19 -5.29
CA THR A 151 -22.02 2.66 -5.38
C THR A 151 -20.57 3.07 -5.19
N SER A 152 -20.12 4.13 -5.86
CA SER A 152 -18.78 4.69 -5.60
C SER A 152 -18.84 5.66 -4.42
N PHE A 153 -17.77 5.74 -3.63
CA PHE A 153 -17.59 6.79 -2.63
C PHE A 153 -16.22 7.44 -2.76
N VAL A 154 -16.08 8.65 -2.21
CA VAL A 154 -14.80 9.35 -2.12
C VAL A 154 -14.57 9.69 -0.66
N VAL A 155 -13.47 9.18 -0.10
CA VAL A 155 -13.06 9.43 1.30
C VAL A 155 -12.57 10.87 1.47
N GLY A 156 -11.90 11.37 0.44
CA GLY A 156 -11.30 12.69 0.42
C GLY A 156 -10.38 12.87 -0.79
N THR A 157 -9.47 13.82 -0.68
CA THR A 157 -8.53 14.20 -1.73
C THR A 157 -7.10 14.13 -1.19
N SER A 158 -6.19 13.55 -1.97
CA SER A 158 -4.76 13.40 -1.64
C SER A 158 -3.99 14.72 -1.68
N TYR A 159 -2.70 14.67 -1.32
CA TYR A 159 -1.81 15.82 -1.32
C TYR A 159 -1.74 16.49 -2.71
N GLU A 160 -1.52 15.69 -3.76
CA GLU A 160 -1.44 16.08 -5.17
C GLU A 160 -2.82 16.17 -5.85
N LYS A 161 -3.90 16.22 -5.07
CA LYS A 161 -5.28 16.52 -5.51
C LYS A 161 -5.99 15.41 -6.30
N ARG A 162 -5.66 14.14 -6.06
CA ARG A 162 -6.39 12.98 -6.59
C ARG A 162 -7.48 12.52 -5.62
N GLN A 163 -8.58 11.99 -6.15
CA GLN A 163 -9.67 11.49 -5.32
C GLN A 163 -9.31 10.15 -4.68
N MET A 164 -9.48 10.01 -3.38
CA MET A 164 -9.40 8.71 -2.71
C MET A 164 -10.74 7.98 -2.90
N LYS A 165 -10.91 7.41 -4.08
CA LYS A 165 -12.15 6.80 -4.57
C LYS A 165 -12.18 5.30 -4.26
N GLY A 166 -13.32 4.83 -3.74
CA GLY A 166 -13.58 3.43 -3.42
C GLY A 166 -14.94 2.95 -3.91
N LEU A 167 -15.21 1.67 -3.71
CA LEU A 167 -16.45 0.98 -4.06
C LEU A 167 -17.17 0.50 -2.80
N LYS A 168 -18.43 0.91 -2.63
CA LYS A 168 -19.34 0.37 -1.63
C LYS A 168 -20.18 -0.73 -2.27
N ILE A 169 -20.20 -1.92 -1.66
CA ILE A 169 -21.08 -3.04 -2.04
C ILE A 169 -22.07 -3.27 -0.90
N SER A 170 -23.36 -3.19 -1.21
CA SER A 170 -24.45 -3.29 -0.23
C SER A 170 -25.72 -3.77 -0.91
N SER A 171 -26.29 -4.89 -0.45
CA SER A 171 -27.68 -5.23 -0.78
C SER A 171 -28.67 -4.52 0.14
N ASN A 172 -29.89 -4.29 -0.35
CA ASN A 172 -31.01 -3.76 0.43
C ASN A 172 -31.92 -4.86 1.00
N LYS A 173 -31.49 -6.13 0.98
CA LYS A 173 -32.35 -7.28 1.35
C LYS A 173 -32.77 -7.26 2.82
N THR A 174 -31.91 -6.75 3.69
CA THR A 174 -32.14 -6.65 5.14
C THR A 174 -32.48 -5.23 5.58
N ALA A 175 -32.69 -4.30 4.65
CA ALA A 175 -33.09 -2.93 4.97
C ALA A 175 -34.47 -2.93 5.64
N VAL A 176 -34.61 -2.15 6.71
CA VAL A 176 -35.88 -1.98 7.43
C VAL A 176 -36.53 -0.67 7.01
N THR A 177 -37.86 -0.62 6.95
CA THR A 177 -38.57 0.62 6.63
C THR A 177 -38.91 1.38 7.91
N VAL A 178 -38.40 2.61 8.03
CA VAL A 178 -38.73 3.53 9.12
C VAL A 178 -39.45 4.74 8.52
N ALA A 179 -40.68 4.99 8.95
CA ALA A 179 -41.52 6.09 8.43
C ALA A 179 -41.64 6.11 6.88
N GLY A 180 -41.71 4.94 6.25
CA GLY A 180 -41.80 4.80 4.78
C GLY A 180 -40.46 4.93 4.04
N ILE A 181 -39.35 5.13 4.77
CA ILE A 181 -38.01 5.28 4.21
C ILE A 181 -37.20 3.99 4.48
N PRO A 182 -36.61 3.36 3.45
CA PRO A 182 -35.66 2.27 3.66
C PRO A 182 -34.43 2.77 4.43
N VAL A 183 -34.15 2.13 5.57
CA VAL A 183 -32.97 2.39 6.41
C VAL A 183 -32.12 1.13 6.41
N ASN A 184 -30.87 1.29 5.99
CA ASN A 184 -29.87 0.22 6.09
C ASN A 184 -29.28 0.22 7.51
N THR A 185 -29.48 -0.87 8.24
CA THR A 185 -28.99 -1.07 9.62
C THR A 185 -27.81 -2.04 9.69
N LYS A 186 -27.29 -2.48 8.53
CA LYS A 186 -26.22 -3.47 8.43
C LYS A 186 -24.94 -2.95 9.07
N LYS A 187 -24.18 -3.88 9.64
CA LYS A 187 -22.80 -3.61 10.00
C LYS A 187 -21.94 -3.55 8.74
N ALA A 188 -20.85 -2.82 8.82
CA ALA A 188 -19.96 -2.59 7.71
C ALA A 188 -18.57 -3.19 7.98
N VAL A 189 -17.92 -3.62 6.92
CA VAL A 189 -16.51 -3.96 6.89
C VAL A 189 -15.77 -2.96 6.02
N TRP A 190 -14.60 -2.53 6.48
CA TRP A 190 -13.70 -1.67 5.74
C TRP A 190 -12.49 -2.45 5.29
N TRP A 191 -12.24 -2.45 3.99
CA TRP A 191 -11.08 -3.05 3.35
C TRP A 191 -10.32 -2.01 2.57
N ASP A 192 -9.03 -1.87 2.82
CA ASP A 192 -8.18 -1.00 2.03
C ASP A 192 -6.86 -1.64 1.65
N GLY A 193 -6.33 -1.20 0.51
CA GLY A 193 -5.05 -1.66 -0.02
C GLY A 193 -4.19 -0.50 -0.51
N GLY A 194 -2.94 -0.80 -0.84
CA GLY A 194 -2.01 0.18 -1.41
C GLY A 194 -1.75 1.39 -0.50
N ILE A 195 -1.77 1.22 0.82
CA ILE A 195 -1.30 2.25 1.76
C ILE A 195 0.20 2.49 1.55
N HIS A 196 0.97 1.43 1.29
CA HIS A 196 2.31 1.54 0.70
C HIS A 196 2.23 1.37 -0.80
N ALA A 197 2.75 2.35 -1.53
CA ALA A 197 2.53 2.47 -2.96
C ALA A 197 3.13 1.32 -3.80
N ARG A 198 4.31 0.80 -3.41
CA ARG A 198 5.01 -0.28 -4.13
C ARG A 198 4.32 -1.65 -4.07
N GLU A 199 3.36 -1.83 -3.16
CA GLU A 199 2.73 -3.12 -2.85
C GLU A 199 1.57 -3.43 -3.80
N TRP A 200 1.83 -3.47 -5.12
CA TRP A 200 0.81 -3.53 -6.19
C TRP A 200 -0.17 -4.71 -6.10
N ILE A 201 0.23 -5.82 -5.46
CA ILE A 201 -0.68 -6.96 -5.25
C ILE A 201 -1.84 -6.63 -4.30
N SER A 202 -1.66 -5.66 -3.40
CA SER A 202 -2.69 -5.26 -2.44
C SER A 202 -3.89 -4.58 -3.12
N PRO A 203 -3.72 -3.53 -3.95
CA PRO A 203 -4.81 -2.99 -4.77
C PRO A 203 -5.45 -4.02 -5.71
N ALA A 204 -4.65 -4.84 -6.39
CA ALA A 204 -5.16 -5.86 -7.30
C ALA A 204 -6.03 -6.90 -6.57
N THR A 205 -5.62 -7.33 -5.38
CA THR A 205 -6.40 -8.25 -4.55
C THR A 205 -7.71 -7.62 -4.08
N ASN A 206 -7.72 -6.34 -3.67
CA ASN A 206 -8.94 -5.64 -3.29
C ASN A 206 -9.95 -5.56 -4.46
N ILE A 207 -9.45 -5.27 -5.67
CA ILE A 207 -10.26 -5.26 -6.91
C ILE A 207 -10.85 -6.66 -7.18
N TYR A 208 -10.04 -7.72 -7.06
CA TYR A 208 -10.49 -9.08 -7.30
C TYR A 208 -11.53 -9.55 -6.27
N ILE A 209 -11.34 -9.21 -4.99
CA ILE A 209 -12.32 -9.50 -3.93
C ILE A 209 -13.65 -8.81 -4.22
N ALA A 210 -13.62 -7.52 -4.59
CA ALA A 210 -14.81 -6.77 -4.94
C ALA A 210 -15.54 -7.36 -6.17
N HIS A 211 -14.78 -7.76 -7.20
CA HIS A 211 -15.31 -8.49 -8.34
C HIS A 211 -16.00 -9.80 -7.92
N SER A 212 -15.39 -10.59 -7.02
CA SER A 212 -15.97 -11.84 -6.50
C SER A 212 -17.28 -11.58 -5.74
N LEU A 213 -17.33 -10.56 -4.88
CA LEU A 213 -18.55 -10.18 -4.17
C LEU A 213 -19.70 -9.81 -5.11
N LEU A 214 -19.42 -9.10 -6.21
CA LEU A 214 -20.43 -8.69 -7.19
C LEU A 214 -20.88 -9.83 -8.11
N SER A 215 -19.92 -10.51 -8.76
CA SER A 215 -20.20 -11.60 -9.71
C SER A 215 -20.89 -12.80 -9.08
N SER A 216 -20.60 -13.07 -7.80
CA SER A 216 -21.08 -14.27 -7.11
C SER A 216 -22.34 -13.99 -6.26
N TYR A 217 -22.80 -12.75 -6.18
CA TYR A 217 -24.03 -12.42 -5.46
C TYR A 217 -25.26 -12.95 -6.21
N GLY A 218 -26.11 -13.68 -5.49
CA GLY A 218 -27.30 -14.35 -6.04
C GLY A 218 -27.02 -15.74 -6.64
N THR A 219 -25.74 -16.14 -6.79
CA THR A 219 -25.34 -17.44 -7.32
C THR A 219 -24.61 -18.28 -6.28
N ASP A 220 -23.63 -17.72 -5.57
CA ASP A 220 -22.97 -18.37 -4.44
C ASP A 220 -23.74 -18.06 -3.12
N PRO A 221 -24.27 -19.07 -2.42
CA PRO A 221 -25.04 -18.84 -1.19
C PRO A 221 -24.24 -18.18 -0.06
N THR A 222 -22.93 -18.45 0.02
CA THR A 222 -22.05 -17.89 1.05
C THR A 222 -21.81 -16.40 0.79
N ILE A 223 -21.45 -16.03 -0.44
CA ILE A 223 -21.27 -14.63 -0.84
C ILE A 223 -22.58 -13.87 -0.73
N THR A 224 -23.69 -14.46 -1.18
CA THR A 224 -25.02 -13.85 -1.05
C THR A 224 -25.34 -13.55 0.41
N HIS A 225 -25.16 -14.52 1.30
CA HIS A 225 -25.36 -14.33 2.72
C HIS A 225 -24.48 -13.22 3.29
N LEU A 226 -23.19 -13.22 2.93
CA LEU A 226 -22.22 -12.22 3.39
C LEU A 226 -22.58 -10.79 2.96
N VAL A 227 -23.00 -10.59 1.71
CA VAL A 227 -23.43 -9.29 1.17
C VAL A 227 -24.79 -8.86 1.74
N ASP A 228 -25.67 -9.81 2.09
CA ASP A 228 -26.94 -9.52 2.77
C ASP A 228 -26.77 -9.13 4.24
N GLN A 229 -25.71 -9.59 4.89
CA GLN A 229 -25.41 -9.28 6.29
C GLN A 229 -24.53 -8.04 6.48
N PHE A 230 -23.58 -7.78 5.57
CA PHE A 230 -22.60 -6.70 5.73
C PHE A 230 -22.56 -5.74 4.53
N ASP A 231 -22.28 -4.47 4.82
CA ASP A 231 -21.84 -3.50 3.82
C ASP A 231 -20.33 -3.56 3.68
N TYR A 232 -19.81 -3.55 2.45
CA TYR A 232 -18.38 -3.59 2.18
C TYR A 232 -17.93 -2.23 1.65
N TYR A 233 -17.11 -1.52 2.40
CA TYR A 233 -16.39 -0.33 1.93
C TYR A 233 -15.00 -0.75 1.50
N ILE A 234 -14.72 -0.71 0.20
CA ILE A 234 -13.45 -1.15 -0.37
C ILE A 234 -12.74 0.06 -0.95
N LEU A 235 -11.56 0.39 -0.43
CA LEU A 235 -10.66 1.44 -0.94
C LEU A 235 -9.43 0.76 -1.56
N PRO A 236 -9.44 0.46 -2.88
CA PRO A 236 -8.35 -0.32 -3.49
C PRO A 236 -6.98 0.34 -3.38
N VAL A 237 -6.93 1.67 -3.47
CA VAL A 237 -5.69 2.45 -3.38
C VAL A 237 -5.86 3.55 -2.34
N PHE A 238 -5.27 3.34 -1.17
CA PHE A 238 -5.21 4.32 -0.09
C PHE A 238 -4.25 5.46 -0.44
N ASN A 239 -3.00 5.15 -0.81
CA ASN A 239 -1.98 6.14 -1.14
C ASN A 239 -1.97 6.41 -2.66
N VAL A 240 -2.99 7.13 -3.13
CA VAL A 240 -3.21 7.36 -4.58
C VAL A 240 -2.06 8.13 -5.26
N ASP A 241 -1.40 9.03 -4.53
CA ASP A 241 -0.27 9.80 -5.08
C ASP A 241 1.00 8.96 -5.17
N GLY A 242 1.33 8.24 -4.11
CA GLY A 242 2.44 7.30 -4.11
C GLY A 242 2.24 6.23 -5.18
N TYR A 243 1.03 5.65 -5.28
CA TYR A 243 0.72 4.64 -6.28
C TYR A 243 0.92 5.19 -7.70
N ALA A 244 0.37 6.36 -8.03
CA ALA A 244 0.61 7.01 -9.32
C ALA A 244 2.11 7.28 -9.58
N TYR A 245 2.87 7.64 -8.55
CA TYR A 245 4.31 7.85 -8.64
C TYR A 245 5.07 6.56 -8.97
N THR A 246 4.61 5.38 -8.50
CA THR A 246 5.23 4.10 -8.84
C THR A 246 5.09 3.68 -10.30
N TRP A 247 4.03 4.15 -10.97
CA TRP A 247 3.83 3.93 -12.40
C TRP A 247 4.65 4.87 -13.28
N LYS A 248 4.90 6.10 -12.79
CA LYS A 248 5.44 7.19 -13.61
C LYS A 248 6.92 7.49 -13.34
N THR A 249 7.40 7.22 -12.13
CA THR A 249 8.72 7.72 -11.69
C THR A 249 9.57 6.68 -10.95
N ASP A 250 9.08 6.07 -9.88
CA ASP A 250 9.87 5.14 -9.05
C ASP A 250 9.01 3.97 -8.56
N ARG A 251 9.22 2.80 -9.18
CA ARG A 251 8.47 1.57 -8.89
C ARG A 251 8.53 1.11 -7.43
N LEU A 252 9.63 1.39 -6.71
CA LEU A 252 9.79 0.96 -5.32
C LEU A 252 9.45 2.06 -4.31
N TRP A 253 8.83 3.16 -4.77
CA TRP A 253 8.32 4.20 -3.88
C TRP A 253 7.26 3.66 -2.90
N ARG A 254 7.43 3.95 -1.62
CA ARG A 254 6.55 3.45 -0.54
C ARG A 254 5.61 4.51 0.01
N LYS A 255 6.16 5.69 0.34
CA LYS A 255 5.54 6.76 1.14
C LYS A 255 4.46 7.54 0.39
N THR A 256 3.81 8.47 1.05
CA THR A 256 2.98 9.52 0.41
C THR A 256 3.85 10.46 -0.45
N ARG A 257 3.27 11.54 -0.99
CA ARG A 257 3.98 12.54 -1.83
C ARG A 257 3.97 13.96 -1.24
N SER A 258 3.68 14.10 0.04
CA SER A 258 3.70 15.39 0.72
C SER A 258 5.10 16.02 0.74
N LYS A 259 5.18 17.35 0.77
CA LYS A 259 6.44 18.04 1.03
C LYS A 259 6.81 17.92 2.50
N THR A 260 8.09 17.67 2.78
CA THR A 260 8.61 17.65 4.15
C THR A 260 9.38 18.93 4.48
N SER A 261 9.84 19.04 5.72
CA SER A 261 10.73 20.13 6.17
C SER A 261 12.13 20.05 5.53
N GLN A 262 12.54 18.88 5.04
CA GLN A 262 13.85 18.66 4.43
C GLN A 262 13.75 18.68 2.90
N PRO A 263 14.40 19.64 2.23
CA PRO A 263 14.41 19.69 0.77
C PRO A 263 14.92 18.39 0.15
N GLY A 264 14.21 17.90 -0.87
CA GLY A 264 14.54 16.65 -1.57
C GLY A 264 13.93 15.38 -0.96
N CYS A 265 13.42 15.44 0.27
CA CYS A 265 12.74 14.32 0.91
C CYS A 265 11.23 14.55 0.91
N PHE A 266 10.48 13.56 0.42
CA PHE A 266 9.04 13.66 0.18
C PHE A 266 8.31 12.51 0.88
N GLY A 267 7.11 12.82 1.35
CA GLY A 267 6.18 11.87 1.95
C GLY A 267 6.57 11.40 3.33
N ALA A 268 5.55 11.02 4.10
CA ALA A 268 5.67 10.19 5.29
C ALA A 268 5.20 8.77 4.99
N ASP A 269 5.59 7.83 5.84
CA ASP A 269 5.00 6.49 5.85
C ASP A 269 3.55 6.60 6.37
N PRO A 270 2.54 6.37 5.51
CA PRO A 270 1.14 6.48 5.93
C PRO A 270 0.76 5.44 7.00
N ASN A 271 1.50 4.34 7.14
CA ASN A 271 1.30 3.35 8.20
C ASN A 271 2.15 3.61 9.46
N ARG A 272 2.76 4.79 9.56
CA ARG A 272 3.35 5.34 10.81
C ARG A 272 2.75 6.70 11.21
N ASN A 273 1.77 7.18 10.46
CA ASN A 273 1.19 8.52 10.64
C ASN A 273 -0.16 8.54 11.40
N TRP A 274 -0.64 7.41 11.89
CA TRP A 274 -1.89 7.31 12.64
C TRP A 274 -1.77 7.89 14.06
N ASN A 275 -2.85 8.46 14.60
CA ASN A 275 -2.90 9.02 15.97
C ASN A 275 -3.12 7.95 17.04
N TYR A 276 -2.24 6.96 17.09
CA TYR A 276 -2.22 5.95 18.13
C TYR A 276 -0.78 5.50 18.37
N HIS A 277 -0.22 5.81 19.54
CA HIS A 277 1.21 5.60 19.83
C HIS A 277 2.12 6.14 18.71
N TRP A 278 1.83 7.37 18.27
CA TRP A 278 2.43 7.96 17.08
C TRP A 278 3.93 8.20 17.24
N CYS A 279 4.69 7.81 16.22
CA CYS A 279 6.15 7.90 16.19
C CYS A 279 6.86 7.18 17.36
N GLU A 280 6.17 6.23 18.00
CA GLU A 280 6.80 5.24 18.88
C GLU A 280 7.43 4.11 18.05
N GLY A 281 8.08 3.14 18.71
CA GLY A 281 8.97 2.15 18.11
C GLY A 281 8.61 1.63 16.70
N GLY A 282 9.62 1.48 15.84
CA GLY A 282 9.45 1.06 14.45
C GLY A 282 9.11 2.19 13.46
N ALA A 283 9.20 3.45 13.90
CA ALA A 283 9.06 4.65 13.08
C ALA A 283 10.30 5.56 13.19
N SER A 284 10.51 6.40 12.18
CA SER A 284 11.63 7.36 12.15
C SER A 284 11.12 8.81 12.16
N PRO A 285 11.78 9.75 12.87
CA PRO A 285 11.49 11.17 12.75
C PRO A 285 12.25 11.84 11.57
N ASP A 286 13.14 11.10 10.89
CA ASP A 286 13.91 11.63 9.74
C ASP A 286 13.02 11.67 8.48
N PRO A 287 12.79 12.85 7.87
CA PRO A 287 11.99 12.99 6.65
C PRO A 287 12.43 12.15 5.45
N CYS A 288 13.70 11.75 5.40
CA CYS A 288 14.27 10.97 4.30
C CYS A 288 14.13 9.46 4.49
N ASP A 289 13.84 9.01 5.72
CA ASP A 289 13.63 7.61 6.04
C ASP A 289 12.31 7.09 5.43
N ASP A 290 12.29 5.83 4.98
CA ASP A 290 11.10 5.18 4.43
C ASP A 290 10.01 4.94 5.47
N THR A 291 10.38 4.95 6.76
CA THR A 291 9.48 4.83 7.93
C THR A 291 9.21 6.17 8.61
N TYR A 292 9.46 7.29 7.92
CA TYR A 292 9.21 8.64 8.44
C TYR A 292 7.77 8.78 8.96
N CYS A 293 7.59 9.09 10.24
CA CYS A 293 6.28 9.12 10.89
C CYS A 293 5.42 10.35 10.56
N GLY A 294 5.97 11.33 9.84
CA GLY A 294 5.32 12.61 9.54
C GLY A 294 5.67 13.70 10.57
N SER A 295 5.14 14.90 10.38
CA SER A 295 5.43 16.04 11.28
C SER A 295 4.58 16.07 12.53
N LYS A 296 3.45 15.35 12.51
CA LYS A 296 2.49 15.15 13.60
C LYS A 296 1.57 13.98 13.23
N PRO A 297 0.79 13.42 14.16
CA PRO A 297 -0.25 12.46 13.81
C PRO A 297 -1.23 13.05 12.79
N PHE A 298 -1.60 12.26 11.79
CA PHE A 298 -2.43 12.69 10.66
C PHE A 298 -1.89 13.92 9.92
N SER A 299 -0.56 14.07 9.82
CA SER A 299 0.05 15.08 8.94
C SER A 299 -0.24 14.80 7.46
N GLU A 300 -0.38 13.53 7.09
CA GLU A 300 -0.71 13.12 5.73
C GLU A 300 -2.22 13.24 5.53
N VAL A 301 -2.62 13.99 4.49
CA VAL A 301 -4.04 14.22 4.22
C VAL A 301 -4.77 12.91 3.94
N GLU A 302 -4.10 11.93 3.35
CA GLU A 302 -4.67 10.61 3.05
C GLU A 302 -5.10 9.89 4.34
N THR A 303 -4.23 9.84 5.35
CA THR A 303 -4.54 9.20 6.64
C THR A 303 -5.58 9.99 7.42
N ALA A 304 -5.51 11.32 7.40
CA ALA A 304 -6.49 12.19 8.03
C ALA A 304 -7.90 11.95 7.48
N GLN A 305 -8.04 11.86 6.15
CA GLN A 305 -9.33 11.66 5.48
C GLN A 305 -9.93 10.30 5.77
N VAL A 306 -9.14 9.21 5.68
CA VAL A 306 -9.63 7.87 6.04
C VAL A 306 -10.04 7.80 7.50
N SER A 307 -9.25 8.41 8.39
CA SER A 307 -9.59 8.46 9.81
C SER A 307 -10.89 9.23 10.08
N ASN A 308 -11.14 10.33 9.37
CA ASN A 308 -12.39 11.08 9.45
C ASN A 308 -13.57 10.27 8.91
N PHE A 309 -13.40 9.59 7.78
CA PHE A 309 -14.42 8.72 7.21
C PHE A 309 -14.81 7.60 8.19
N LEU A 310 -13.83 6.89 8.76
CA LEU A 310 -14.09 5.80 9.71
C LEU A 310 -14.73 6.30 11.01
N ARG A 311 -14.33 7.48 11.52
CA ARG A 311 -14.98 8.10 12.67
C ARG A 311 -16.44 8.45 12.41
N ALA A 312 -16.77 8.88 11.19
CA ALA A 312 -18.14 9.19 10.79
C ALA A 312 -19.02 7.94 10.62
N HIS A 313 -18.43 6.74 10.57
CA HIS A 313 -19.12 5.45 10.43
C HIS A 313 -18.80 4.51 11.62
N ASN A 314 -18.41 5.04 12.78
CA ASN A 314 -17.94 4.25 13.92
C ASN A 314 -19.03 3.37 14.57
N ASP A 315 -20.30 3.66 14.30
CA ASP A 315 -21.49 2.95 14.77
C ASP A 315 -21.79 1.70 13.91
N THR A 316 -21.33 1.72 12.66
CA THR A 316 -21.62 0.68 11.66
C THR A 316 -20.39 -0.17 11.32
N VAL A 317 -19.19 0.40 11.20
CA VAL A 317 -17.97 -0.34 10.87
C VAL A 317 -17.51 -1.19 12.05
N VAL A 318 -17.51 -2.52 11.86
CA VAL A 318 -17.15 -3.50 12.91
C VAL A 318 -15.88 -4.29 12.57
N HIS A 319 -15.36 -4.16 11.35
CA HIS A 319 -14.15 -4.85 10.91
C HIS A 319 -13.31 -3.95 10.01
N TYR A 320 -11.99 -3.99 10.20
CA TYR A 320 -11.02 -3.24 9.41
C TYR A 320 -9.91 -4.21 8.98
N ILE A 321 -9.70 -4.36 7.67
CA ILE A 321 -8.57 -5.10 7.09
C ILE A 321 -7.79 -4.16 6.18
N ASN A 322 -6.50 -4.07 6.43
CA ASN A 322 -5.57 -3.32 5.61
C ASN A 322 -4.58 -4.30 4.98
N PHE A 323 -4.61 -4.38 3.65
CA PHE A 323 -3.88 -5.36 2.86
C PHE A 323 -2.48 -4.84 2.53
N HIS A 324 -1.47 -5.66 2.84
CA HIS A 324 -0.06 -5.36 2.60
C HIS A 324 0.64 -6.47 1.82
N SER A 325 1.85 -6.18 1.34
CA SER A 325 2.77 -7.19 0.83
C SER A 325 4.23 -6.83 1.09
N TYR A 326 5.12 -7.79 1.27
CA TYR A 326 4.95 -9.25 1.21
C TYR A 326 5.14 -9.84 2.61
N SER A 327 5.52 -11.12 2.70
CA SER A 327 5.85 -11.91 3.91
C SER A 327 4.81 -12.96 4.31
N GLN A 328 3.62 -12.98 3.69
CA GLN A 328 2.57 -13.96 3.99
C GLN A 328 2.20 -13.97 5.49
N LEU A 329 1.87 -12.80 6.02
CA LEU A 329 1.49 -12.60 7.42
C LEU A 329 0.00 -12.25 7.53
N TRP A 330 -0.65 -12.76 8.56
CA TRP A 330 -1.99 -12.34 9.00
C TRP A 330 -1.90 -11.79 10.42
N MET A 331 -1.91 -10.48 10.56
CA MET A 331 -1.54 -9.85 11.83
C MET A 331 -2.72 -9.15 12.51
N SER A 332 -2.68 -9.12 13.84
CA SER A 332 -3.62 -8.36 14.66
C SER A 332 -2.88 -7.36 15.57
N PRO A 333 -3.58 -6.38 16.17
CA PRO A 333 -2.98 -5.49 17.15
C PRO A 333 -2.36 -6.23 18.35
N TRP A 334 -1.40 -5.64 19.05
CA TRP A 334 -0.78 -4.33 18.79
C TRP A 334 0.56 -4.45 18.05
N GLY A 335 1.01 -3.36 17.43
CA GLY A 335 2.35 -3.25 16.82
C GLY A 335 3.34 -2.40 17.61
N TYR A 336 2.86 -1.41 18.36
CA TYR A 336 3.72 -0.52 19.15
C TYR A 336 4.27 -1.17 20.45
N THR A 337 3.75 -2.34 20.82
CA THR A 337 4.09 -3.04 22.06
C THR A 337 3.91 -4.55 21.91
N THR A 338 4.67 -5.32 22.70
CA THR A 338 4.53 -6.78 22.85
C THR A 338 3.35 -7.17 23.74
N LYS A 339 2.75 -6.20 24.46
CA LYS A 339 1.56 -6.47 25.29
C LYS A 339 0.38 -6.80 24.38
N LYS A 340 -0.30 -7.91 24.68
CA LYS A 340 -1.47 -8.36 23.91
C LYS A 340 -2.72 -7.51 24.25
N PRO A 341 -3.59 -7.21 23.27
CA PRO A 341 -4.89 -6.61 23.56
C PRO A 341 -5.79 -7.55 24.37
N GLU A 342 -6.78 -7.00 25.06
CA GLU A 342 -7.75 -7.78 25.85
C GLU A 342 -8.43 -8.88 25.01
N GLN A 343 -8.81 -8.55 23.77
CA GLN A 343 -9.49 -9.46 22.84
C GLN A 343 -8.54 -10.27 21.95
N PHE A 344 -7.24 -10.37 22.31
CA PHE A 344 -6.23 -11.07 21.50
C PHE A 344 -6.66 -12.49 21.13
N LYS A 345 -7.18 -13.27 22.09
CA LYS A 345 -7.57 -14.66 21.84
C LYS A 345 -8.64 -14.77 20.74
N LEU A 346 -9.63 -13.88 20.76
CA LEU A 346 -10.69 -13.86 19.75
C LEU A 346 -10.14 -13.51 18.36
N GLN A 347 -9.23 -12.53 18.30
CA GLN A 347 -8.57 -12.12 17.06
C GLN A 347 -7.69 -13.24 16.50
N ASP A 348 -6.92 -13.90 17.36
CA ASP A 348 -6.00 -14.98 16.99
C ASP A 348 -6.76 -16.25 16.53
N ASP A 349 -7.84 -16.62 17.23
CA ASP A 349 -8.74 -17.72 16.82
C ASP A 349 -9.36 -17.44 15.43
N GLY A 350 -9.70 -16.19 15.13
CA GLY A 350 -10.18 -15.77 13.80
C GLY A 350 -9.09 -15.83 12.74
N SER A 351 -7.88 -15.38 13.09
CA SER A 351 -6.71 -15.34 12.22
C SER A 351 -6.26 -16.75 11.83
N ALA A 352 -6.25 -17.69 12.78
CA ALA A 352 -5.96 -19.10 12.53
C ALA A 352 -6.92 -19.73 11.52
N LYS A 353 -8.22 -19.40 11.61
CA LYS A 353 -9.24 -19.87 10.64
C LYS A 353 -9.00 -19.28 9.25
N ALA A 354 -8.70 -17.98 9.18
CA ALA A 354 -8.43 -17.31 7.91
C ALA A 354 -7.19 -17.88 7.21
N VAL A 355 -6.08 -18.03 7.93
CA VAL A 355 -4.84 -18.63 7.43
C VAL A 355 -5.05 -20.06 6.97
N LYS A 356 -5.79 -20.88 7.74
CA LYS A 356 -6.13 -22.24 7.33
C LYS A 356 -6.94 -22.27 6.03
N ALA A 357 -7.91 -21.36 5.88
CA ALA A 357 -8.70 -21.26 4.66
C ALA A 357 -7.87 -20.83 3.45
N LEU A 358 -6.95 -19.86 3.62
CA LEU A 358 -5.99 -19.47 2.59
C LEU A 358 -5.09 -20.65 2.15
N GLY A 359 -4.53 -21.37 3.11
CA GLY A 359 -3.68 -22.53 2.84
C GLY A 359 -4.40 -23.67 2.13
N ALA A 360 -5.72 -23.81 2.31
CA ALA A 360 -6.51 -24.85 1.66
C ALA A 360 -6.65 -24.67 0.13
N VAL A 361 -6.45 -23.47 -0.40
CA VAL A 361 -6.61 -23.20 -1.85
C VAL A 361 -5.35 -23.60 -2.63
N PHE A 362 -4.17 -23.15 -2.20
CA PHE A 362 -2.92 -23.33 -2.94
C PHE A 362 -1.75 -23.90 -2.12
N GLY A 363 -1.97 -24.25 -0.85
CA GLY A 363 -0.89 -24.69 0.05
C GLY A 363 0.01 -23.55 0.54
N THR A 364 -0.34 -22.29 0.26
CA THR A 364 0.43 -21.11 0.71
C THR A 364 0.41 -21.00 2.23
N ASN A 365 1.59 -21.02 2.85
CA ASN A 365 1.71 -20.96 4.30
C ASN A 365 1.72 -19.50 4.79
N TYR A 366 0.77 -19.13 5.65
CA TYR A 366 0.75 -17.84 6.33
C TYR A 366 1.08 -18.01 7.81
N VAL A 367 1.78 -17.04 8.39
CA VAL A 367 1.96 -16.93 9.84
C VAL A 367 0.96 -15.92 10.40
N HIS A 368 0.32 -16.23 11.52
CA HIS A 368 -0.56 -15.28 12.22
C HIS A 368 -0.07 -14.94 13.63
N GLY A 369 -0.46 -13.76 14.13
CA GLY A 369 -0.13 -13.31 15.48
C GLY A 369 -0.27 -11.79 15.67
N ASN A 370 0.18 -11.29 16.82
CA ASN A 370 0.29 -9.85 17.03
C ASN A 370 1.48 -9.28 16.23
N ILE A 371 1.39 -8.01 15.83
CA ILE A 371 2.46 -7.31 15.09
C ILE A 371 3.73 -7.12 15.97
N GLY A 372 3.54 -6.66 17.21
CA GLY A 372 4.60 -6.23 18.13
C GLY A 372 5.46 -7.31 18.79
#